data_AF-A0A9X3BL51-F1
#
_entry.id   AF-A0A9X3BL51-F1
#
_cell.length_a   1.000
_cell.length_b   1.000
_cell.length_c   1.000
_cell.angle_alpha   90.00
_cell.angle_beta   90.00
_cell.angle_gamma   90.00
#
_symmetry.space_group_name_H-M   'P 1'
#
loop_
_entity.id
_entity.type
_entity.pdbx_description
1 polymer ?
#
loop_
_entity_poly.entity_id
_entity_poly.type
_entity_poly.pdbx_seq_one_letter_code
_entity_poly.pdbx_strand_id
1 'polypeptide(L)'
;MRTADLVPTPELVDQMVRDKPPGWAWAAFASVVFQRWAALEERKIAQVVGRAVHPAGRLRTGHDVAQFLTRHLRAADDVVAEAAAYLRAPEFTAMFGDGKDIADPDGVVRAAHHLADLYERMLEIAENCRRRSVARQHVELLDGCTRFVNQHLQDFGGLINDVLERHDEMQRQLPSGAGHLEPIRLHTSTDEQLLGSILDQLHELR
;
A
#
# COMPACT_ATOMS: atom_id res chain seq x y z
N MET A 1 -26.44 -3.61 21.55
CA MET A 1 -25.14 -2.93 21.76
C MET A 1 -24.69 -2.42 20.41
N ARG A 2 -24.33 -1.13 20.26
CA ARG A 2 -23.88 -0.58 18.98
C ARG A 2 -22.37 -0.84 18.87
N THR A 3 -21.95 -1.64 17.89
CA THR A 3 -20.54 -1.89 17.60
C THR A 3 -19.96 -0.71 16.84
N ALA A 4 -18.63 -0.57 16.85
CA ALA A 4 -17.95 0.40 16.00
C ALA A 4 -18.23 0.10 14.52
N ASP A 5 -18.25 1.09 13.65
CA ASP A 5 -18.41 0.92 12.20
C ASP A 5 -17.49 1.88 11.47
N LEU A 6 -17.25 1.67 10.18
CA LEU A 6 -16.40 2.55 9.37
C LEU A 6 -16.98 3.97 9.31
N VAL A 7 -16.10 4.95 9.48
CA VAL A 7 -16.48 6.36 9.45
C VAL A 7 -15.72 7.12 8.36
N PRO A 8 -16.39 8.03 7.63
CA PRO A 8 -15.81 8.65 6.44
C PRO A 8 -14.89 9.84 6.73
N THR A 9 -14.80 10.32 7.98
CA THR A 9 -14.08 11.56 8.31
C THR A 9 -13.16 11.40 9.53
N PRO A 10 -12.05 12.15 9.61
CA PRO A 10 -11.16 12.14 10.78
C PRO A 10 -11.87 12.51 12.08
N GLU A 11 -12.80 13.46 12.05
CA GLU A 11 -13.51 13.92 13.26
C GLU A 11 -14.37 12.81 13.87
N LEU A 12 -14.95 11.96 13.01
CA LEU A 12 -15.71 10.78 13.44
C LEU A 12 -14.79 9.65 13.94
N VAL A 13 -13.56 9.55 13.43
CA VAL A 13 -12.53 8.64 13.99
C VAL A 13 -12.16 9.10 15.39
N ASP A 14 -11.91 10.40 15.58
CA ASP A 14 -11.60 10.95 16.90
C ASP A 14 -12.75 10.71 17.89
N GLN A 15 -13.99 10.81 17.44
CA GLN A 15 -15.15 10.46 18.25
C GLN A 15 -15.15 8.97 18.63
N MET A 16 -14.92 8.08 17.67
CA MET A 16 -14.87 6.64 17.92
C MET A 16 -13.75 6.26 18.89
N VAL A 17 -12.58 6.87 18.76
CA VAL A 17 -11.43 6.70 19.64
C VAL A 17 -11.72 7.17 21.07
N ARG A 18 -12.51 8.22 21.24
CA ARG A 18 -12.96 8.69 22.56
C ARG A 18 -14.01 7.76 23.18
N ASP A 19 -15.02 7.38 22.41
CA ASP A 19 -16.18 6.64 22.89
C ASP A 19 -15.87 5.14 23.08
N LYS A 20 -14.86 4.63 22.36
CA LYS A 20 -14.38 3.24 22.37
C LYS A 20 -15.51 2.19 22.35
N PRO A 21 -16.46 2.26 21.39
CA PRO A 21 -17.44 1.19 21.24
C PRO A 21 -16.74 -0.16 20.95
N PRO A 22 -17.40 -1.30 21.20
CA PRO A 22 -16.81 -2.61 20.91
C PRO A 22 -16.30 -2.72 19.46
N GLY A 23 -15.04 -3.12 19.30
CA GLY A 23 -14.37 -3.23 18.01
C GLY A 23 -13.81 -1.91 17.46
N TRP A 24 -13.75 -0.85 18.27
CA TRP A 24 -13.31 0.48 17.82
C TRP A 24 -11.91 0.48 17.23
N ALA A 25 -10.98 -0.32 17.76
CA ALA A 25 -9.59 -0.31 17.30
C ALA A 25 -9.49 -0.70 15.82
N TRP A 26 -10.23 -1.74 15.43
CA TRP A 26 -10.25 -2.21 14.05
C TRP A 26 -11.02 -1.25 13.14
N ALA A 27 -12.17 -0.74 13.58
CA ALA A 27 -12.97 0.21 12.80
C ALA A 27 -12.23 1.55 12.59
N ALA A 28 -11.53 2.06 13.60
CA ALA A 28 -10.70 3.26 13.50
C ALA A 28 -9.53 3.04 12.53
N PHE A 29 -8.81 1.91 12.65
CA PHE A 29 -7.74 1.55 11.75
C PHE A 29 -8.21 1.51 10.29
N ALA A 30 -9.26 0.74 10.00
CA ALA A 30 -9.81 0.59 8.66
C ALA A 30 -10.36 1.92 8.10
N SER A 31 -10.99 2.74 8.95
CA SER A 31 -11.48 4.07 8.56
C SER A 31 -10.35 4.98 8.10
N VAL A 32 -9.25 5.08 8.87
CA VAL A 32 -8.11 5.94 8.52
C VAL A 32 -7.42 5.45 7.25
N VAL A 33 -7.21 4.14 7.12
CA VAL A 33 -6.64 3.53 5.90
C VAL A 33 -7.51 3.85 4.69
N PHE A 34 -8.83 3.65 4.78
CA PHE A 34 -9.75 3.92 3.68
C PHE A 34 -9.82 5.39 3.31
N GLN A 35 -9.88 6.30 4.30
CA GLN A 35 -9.89 7.76 4.07
C GLN A 35 -8.64 8.20 3.30
N ARG A 36 -7.45 7.75 3.72
CA ARG A 36 -6.20 8.07 3.02
C ARG A 36 -6.14 7.45 1.63
N TRP A 37 -6.60 6.22 1.47
CA TRP A 37 -6.64 5.56 0.17
C TRP A 37 -7.62 6.22 -0.81
N ALA A 38 -8.79 6.66 -0.33
CA ALA A 38 -9.80 7.38 -1.11
C ALA A 38 -9.29 8.75 -1.56
N ALA A 39 -8.53 9.46 -0.71
CA ALA A 39 -7.92 10.74 -1.08
C ALA A 39 -6.95 10.64 -2.29
N LEU A 40 -6.46 9.43 -2.62
CA LEU A 40 -5.57 9.17 -3.75
C LEU A 40 -6.31 8.73 -5.02
N GLU A 41 -7.64 8.70 -5.05
CA GLU A 41 -8.44 8.14 -6.15
C GLU A 41 -8.08 8.70 -7.53
N GLU A 42 -8.03 10.03 -7.68
CA GLU A 42 -7.70 10.65 -8.96
C GLU A 42 -6.32 10.23 -9.47
N ARG A 43 -5.32 10.17 -8.57
CA ARG A 43 -3.95 9.76 -8.89
C ARG A 43 -3.88 8.29 -9.32
N LYS A 44 -4.55 7.41 -8.57
CA LYS A 44 -4.65 5.97 -8.89
C LYS A 44 -5.26 5.77 -10.28
N ILE A 45 -6.38 6.43 -10.56
CA ILE A 45 -7.05 6.35 -11.88
C ILE A 45 -6.11 6.86 -12.98
N ALA A 46 -5.45 8.00 -12.77
CA ALA A 46 -4.52 8.56 -13.76
C ALA A 46 -3.33 7.62 -14.03
N GLN A 47 -2.82 6.92 -13.00
CA GLN A 47 -1.76 5.94 -13.12
C GLN A 47 -2.20 4.71 -13.92
N VAL A 48 -3.39 4.15 -13.62
CA VAL A 48 -3.91 2.94 -14.27
C VAL A 48 -4.32 3.19 -15.72
N VAL A 49 -5.02 4.28 -15.99
CA VAL A 49 -5.51 4.62 -17.35
C VAL A 49 -4.36 5.10 -18.26
N GLY A 50 -3.18 5.39 -17.70
CA GLY A 50 -2.03 5.84 -18.47
C GLY A 50 -2.26 7.22 -19.10
N ARG A 51 -3.05 8.09 -18.46
CA ARG A 51 -3.32 9.45 -18.96
C ARG A 51 -2.00 10.15 -19.30
N ALA A 52 -1.91 10.78 -20.47
CA ALA A 52 -0.69 11.46 -20.90
C ALA A 52 -0.19 12.42 -19.80
N VAL A 53 1.07 12.26 -19.39
CA VAL A 53 1.74 13.15 -18.44
C VAL A 53 2.78 13.94 -19.19
N HIS A 54 2.92 15.22 -18.84
CA HIS A 54 4.08 15.99 -19.28
C HIS A 54 5.35 15.32 -18.73
N PRO A 55 6.30 14.90 -19.59
CA PRO A 55 7.51 14.29 -19.11
C PRO A 55 8.26 15.25 -18.18
N ALA A 56 8.56 14.81 -16.96
CA ALA A 56 9.30 15.58 -15.97
C ALA A 56 10.80 15.66 -16.30
N GLY A 57 11.22 15.05 -17.41
CA GLY A 57 12.58 15.05 -17.92
C GLY A 57 12.84 13.87 -18.85
N ARG A 58 13.95 13.95 -19.58
CA ARG A 58 14.44 12.89 -20.45
C ARG A 58 15.75 12.33 -19.92
N LEU A 59 15.81 11.02 -19.70
CA LEU A 59 17.05 10.30 -19.41
C LEU A 59 17.80 10.13 -20.74
N ARG A 60 19.04 10.62 -20.79
CA ARG A 60 19.75 10.85 -22.07
C ARG A 60 20.70 9.71 -22.41
N THR A 61 21.26 9.05 -21.41
CA THR A 61 22.25 7.99 -21.57
C THR A 61 21.74 6.67 -21.01
N GLY A 62 22.31 5.55 -21.47
CA GLY A 62 22.05 4.24 -20.88
C GLY A 62 22.40 4.19 -19.38
N HIS A 63 23.46 4.89 -18.98
CA HIS A 63 23.83 5.03 -17.57
C HIS A 63 22.75 5.75 -16.74
N ASP A 64 22.19 6.87 -17.24
CA ASP A 64 21.11 7.58 -16.55
C ASP A 64 19.86 6.68 -16.39
N VAL A 65 19.55 5.91 -17.43
CA VAL A 65 18.44 4.95 -17.42
C VAL A 65 18.70 3.87 -16.38
N ALA A 66 19.87 3.23 -16.40
CA ALA A 66 20.21 2.16 -15.48
C ALA A 66 20.22 2.62 -14.02
N GLN A 67 20.79 3.80 -13.75
CA GLN A 67 20.80 4.39 -12.40
C GLN A 67 19.38 4.71 -11.93
N PHE A 68 18.57 5.35 -12.79
CA PHE A 68 17.19 5.71 -12.46
C PHE A 68 16.36 4.46 -12.13
N LEU A 69 16.35 3.47 -13.03
CA LEU A 69 15.52 2.28 -12.88
C LEU A 69 15.99 1.39 -11.72
N THR A 70 17.30 1.18 -11.54
CA THR A 70 17.83 0.43 -10.39
C THR A 70 17.38 1.05 -9.07
N ARG A 71 17.40 2.39 -8.97
CA ARG A 71 16.94 3.10 -7.78
C ARG A 71 15.44 2.89 -7.52
N HIS A 72 14.60 2.93 -8.56
CA HIS A 72 13.15 2.80 -8.39
C HIS A 72 12.72 1.36 -8.11
N LEU A 73 13.38 0.37 -8.71
CA LEU A 73 13.16 -1.04 -8.40
C LEU A 73 13.51 -1.34 -6.94
N ARG A 74 14.67 -0.86 -6.46
CA ARG A 74 15.05 -1.00 -5.05
C ARG A 74 14.07 -0.29 -4.12
N ALA A 75 13.67 0.94 -4.46
CA ALA A 75 12.70 1.67 -3.64
C ALA A 75 11.35 0.95 -3.56
N ALA A 76 10.91 0.27 -4.62
CA ALA A 76 9.70 -0.55 -4.61
C ALA A 76 9.87 -1.78 -3.71
N ASP A 77 10.98 -2.49 -3.84
CA ASP A 77 11.32 -3.64 -2.98
C ASP A 77 11.40 -3.24 -1.50
N ASP A 78 12.04 -2.11 -1.19
CA ASP A 78 12.13 -1.57 0.17
C ASP A 78 10.73 -1.32 0.77
N VAL A 79 9.80 -0.75 -0.01
CA VAL A 79 8.42 -0.48 0.45
C VAL A 79 7.66 -1.79 0.68
N VAL A 80 7.81 -2.79 -0.19
CA VAL A 80 7.19 -4.11 -0.04
C VAL A 80 7.73 -4.81 1.21
N ALA A 81 9.05 -4.81 1.40
CA ALA A 81 9.71 -5.41 2.56
C ALA A 81 9.30 -4.71 3.87
N GLU A 82 9.23 -3.38 3.86
CA GLU A 82 8.78 -2.56 4.99
C GLU A 82 7.33 -2.92 5.36
N ALA A 83 6.42 -2.97 4.39
CA ALA A 83 5.02 -3.37 4.62
C ALA A 83 4.89 -4.80 5.15
N ALA A 84 5.59 -5.76 4.55
CA ALA A 84 5.55 -7.16 4.97
C ALA A 84 6.18 -7.38 6.36
N ALA A 85 7.21 -6.62 6.73
CA ALA A 85 7.77 -6.63 8.07
C ALA A 85 6.81 -6.00 9.07
N TYR A 86 6.22 -4.86 8.72
CA TYR A 86 5.28 -4.12 9.56
C TYR A 86 4.04 -4.95 9.92
N LEU A 87 3.39 -5.58 8.93
CA LEU A 87 2.20 -6.43 9.16
C LEU A 87 2.49 -7.70 9.98
N ARG A 88 3.75 -8.15 10.01
CA ARG A 88 4.18 -9.30 10.82
C ARG A 88 4.67 -8.92 12.21
N ALA A 89 4.81 -7.63 12.50
CA ALA A 89 5.31 -7.16 13.79
C ALA A 89 4.35 -7.59 14.91
N PRO A 90 4.85 -8.14 16.04
CA PRO A 90 4.03 -8.52 17.18
C PRO A 90 3.17 -7.37 17.70
N GLU A 91 3.65 -6.14 17.60
CA GLU A 91 2.94 -4.95 18.01
C GLU A 91 1.69 -4.72 17.14
N PHE A 92 1.79 -4.97 15.84
CA PHE A 92 0.65 -4.87 14.92
C PHE A 92 -0.39 -5.95 15.21
N THR A 93 0.05 -7.20 15.44
CA THR A 93 -0.88 -8.31 15.71
C THR A 93 -1.54 -8.19 17.08
N ALA A 94 -0.81 -7.72 18.10
CA ALA A 94 -1.31 -7.53 19.46
C ALA A 94 -2.33 -6.40 19.57
N MET A 95 -2.25 -5.38 18.70
CA MET A 95 -3.18 -4.24 18.68
C MET A 95 -4.64 -4.65 18.43
N PHE A 96 -4.85 -5.82 17.85
CA PHE A 96 -6.16 -6.36 17.48
C PHE A 96 -6.48 -7.68 18.19
N GLY A 97 -5.71 -8.02 19.24
CA GLY A 97 -5.79 -9.28 19.97
C GLY A 97 -6.94 -9.38 20.98
N ASP A 98 -7.47 -10.61 21.12
CA ASP A 98 -8.27 -11.15 22.23
C ASP A 98 -9.57 -10.43 22.64
N GLY A 99 -10.07 -9.52 21.81
CA GLY A 99 -11.39 -8.89 21.99
C GLY A 99 -11.49 -8.00 23.23
N LYS A 100 -10.36 -7.75 23.89
CA LYS A 100 -10.21 -6.70 24.91
C LYS A 100 -9.63 -5.52 24.17
N ASP A 101 -10.47 -4.52 23.93
CA ASP A 101 -10.14 -3.25 23.28
C ASP A 101 -9.14 -2.40 24.10
N ILE A 102 -7.96 -2.96 24.42
CA ILE A 102 -6.88 -2.37 25.24
C ILE A 102 -5.83 -1.65 24.39
N ALA A 103 -6.05 -1.55 23.08
CA ALA A 103 -5.14 -0.88 22.16
C ALA A 103 -4.92 0.60 22.55
N ASP A 104 -3.67 1.06 22.40
CA ASP A 104 -3.35 2.48 22.45
C ASP A 104 -4.02 3.19 21.26
N PRO A 105 -4.96 4.14 21.49
CA PRO A 105 -5.67 4.76 20.38
C PRO A 105 -4.77 5.54 19.44
N ASP A 106 -3.75 6.22 19.96
CA ASP A 106 -2.81 6.92 19.10
C ASP A 106 -1.96 5.91 18.31
N GLY A 107 -1.67 4.74 18.90
CA GLY A 107 -1.01 3.61 18.24
C GLY A 107 -1.80 3.09 17.04
N VAL A 108 -3.12 2.91 17.19
CA VAL A 108 -4.03 2.48 16.12
C VAL A 108 -4.04 3.46 14.96
N VAL A 109 -4.18 4.75 15.24
CA VAL A 109 -4.22 5.79 14.20
C VAL A 109 -2.86 5.94 13.52
N ARG A 110 -1.75 5.94 14.29
CA ARG A 110 -0.39 5.95 13.72
C ARG A 110 -0.14 4.73 12.83
N ALA A 111 -0.62 3.57 13.23
CA ALA A 111 -0.49 2.34 12.45
C ALA A 111 -1.20 2.43 11.10
N ALA A 112 -2.43 2.94 11.11
CA ALA A 112 -3.21 3.14 9.89
C ALA A 112 -2.54 4.16 8.95
N HIS A 113 -2.03 5.27 9.49
CA HIS A 113 -1.27 6.24 8.71
C HIS A 113 -0.02 5.65 8.08
N HIS A 114 0.76 4.88 8.85
CA HIS A 114 1.97 4.25 8.34
C HIS A 114 1.66 3.32 7.15
N LEU A 115 0.60 2.49 7.25
CA LEU A 115 0.21 1.63 6.15
C LEU A 115 -0.22 2.43 4.90
N ALA A 116 -0.98 3.51 5.09
CA ALA A 116 -1.38 4.38 4.00
C ALA A 116 -0.20 5.13 3.36
N ASP A 117 0.79 5.54 4.15
CA ASP A 117 2.00 6.20 3.66
C ASP A 117 2.85 5.24 2.80
N LEU A 118 2.88 3.94 3.13
CA LEU A 118 3.53 2.91 2.29
C LEU A 118 2.84 2.77 0.92
N TYR A 119 1.50 2.76 0.90
CA TYR A 119 0.73 2.77 -0.35
C TYR A 119 1.06 4.01 -1.19
N GLU A 120 1.06 5.19 -0.57
CA GLU A 120 1.35 6.45 -1.24
C GLU A 120 2.77 6.50 -1.82
N ARG A 121 3.77 6.03 -1.05
CA ARG A 121 5.16 5.88 -1.53
C ARG A 121 5.25 4.95 -2.75
N MET A 122 4.54 3.82 -2.74
CA MET A 122 4.50 2.92 -3.91
C MET A 122 3.89 3.62 -5.13
N LEU A 123 2.78 4.34 -4.95
CA LEU A 123 2.14 5.12 -6.01
C LEU A 123 3.08 6.19 -6.58
N GLU A 124 3.82 6.90 -5.73
CA GLU A 124 4.80 7.90 -6.16
C GLU A 124 5.93 7.30 -7.00
N ILE A 125 6.43 6.12 -6.64
CA ILE A 125 7.45 5.40 -7.43
C ILE A 125 6.88 5.08 -8.83
N ALA A 126 5.65 4.56 -8.88
CA ALA A 126 4.97 4.21 -10.13
C ALA A 126 4.76 5.45 -11.03
N GLU A 127 4.32 6.57 -10.44
CA GLU A 127 4.15 7.84 -11.14
C GLU A 127 5.49 8.40 -11.64
N ASN A 128 6.56 8.26 -10.85
CA ASN A 128 7.89 8.73 -11.22
C ASN A 128 8.44 7.98 -12.43
N CYS A 129 8.26 6.67 -12.51
CA CYS A 129 8.62 5.87 -13.69
C CYS A 129 7.86 6.39 -14.93
N ARG A 130 6.53 6.55 -14.81
CA ARG A 130 5.67 7.03 -15.90
C ARG A 130 5.98 8.46 -16.36
N ARG A 131 6.48 9.32 -15.47
CA ARG A 131 6.85 10.71 -15.78
C ARG A 131 8.17 10.86 -16.54
N ARG A 132 8.96 9.79 -16.72
CA ARG A 132 10.23 9.87 -17.48
C ARG A 132 10.03 9.54 -18.95
N SER A 133 10.87 10.16 -19.76
CA SER A 133 11.06 9.77 -21.17
C SER A 133 12.49 9.29 -21.38
N VAL A 134 12.67 8.39 -22.32
CA VAL A 134 13.95 7.74 -22.64
C VAL A 134 14.21 7.77 -24.14
N ALA A 135 15.43 7.42 -24.57
CA ALA A 135 15.68 7.14 -25.98
C ALA A 135 14.87 5.90 -26.43
N ARG A 136 14.53 5.83 -27.72
CA ARG A 136 13.66 4.77 -28.29
C ARG A 136 14.12 3.36 -27.90
N GLN A 137 15.43 3.13 -27.88
CA GLN A 137 16.02 1.82 -27.54
C GLN A 137 15.81 1.38 -26.07
N HIS A 138 15.35 2.27 -25.18
CA HIS A 138 15.13 1.97 -23.75
C HIS A 138 13.66 2.07 -23.34
N VAL A 139 12.74 2.29 -24.29
CA VAL A 139 11.30 2.44 -24.00
C VAL A 139 10.75 1.16 -23.38
N GLU A 140 11.05 0.00 -23.98
CA GLU A 140 10.58 -1.30 -23.48
C GLU A 140 11.08 -1.58 -22.06
N LEU A 141 12.32 -1.19 -21.74
CA LEU A 141 12.88 -1.33 -20.40
C LEU A 141 12.15 -0.46 -19.37
N LEU A 142 11.88 0.80 -19.71
CA LEU A 142 11.12 1.72 -18.86
C LEU A 142 9.67 1.24 -18.66
N ASP A 143 9.03 0.75 -19.73
CA ASP A 143 7.67 0.22 -19.68
C ASP A 143 7.61 -1.05 -18.84
N GLY A 144 8.60 -1.94 -18.97
CA GLY A 144 8.75 -3.13 -18.14
C GLY A 144 8.86 -2.78 -16.66
N CYS A 145 9.73 -1.83 -16.31
CA CYS A 145 9.87 -1.35 -14.92
C CYS A 145 8.58 -0.70 -14.41
N THR A 146 7.89 0.08 -15.23
CA THR A 146 6.62 0.71 -14.85
C THR A 146 5.55 -0.35 -14.60
N ARG A 147 5.47 -1.39 -15.43
CA ARG A 147 4.57 -2.53 -15.24
C ARG A 147 4.88 -3.29 -13.95
N PHE A 148 6.17 -3.56 -13.70
CA PHE A 148 6.61 -4.23 -12.48
C PHE A 148 6.19 -3.47 -11.21
N VAL A 149 6.44 -2.15 -11.16
CA VAL A 149 6.02 -1.33 -10.01
C VAL A 149 4.49 -1.25 -9.90
N ASN A 150 3.78 -1.15 -11.03
CA ASN A 150 2.31 -1.15 -11.03
C ASN A 150 1.72 -2.47 -10.50
N GLN A 151 2.40 -3.61 -10.68
CA GLN A 151 2.00 -4.88 -10.09
C GLN A 151 1.95 -4.79 -8.56
N HIS A 152 3.02 -4.28 -7.95
CA HIS A 152 3.04 -4.07 -6.49
C HIS A 152 2.01 -3.05 -6.03
N LEU A 153 1.74 -1.99 -6.81
CA LEU A 153 0.66 -1.07 -6.49
C LEU A 153 -0.72 -1.75 -6.49
N GLN A 154 -0.95 -2.73 -7.37
CA GLN A 154 -2.17 -3.55 -7.38
C GLN A 154 -2.23 -4.49 -6.17
N ASP A 155 -1.13 -5.15 -5.82
CA ASP A 155 -1.01 -5.99 -4.61
C ASP A 155 -1.40 -5.21 -3.34
N PHE A 156 -0.87 -3.98 -3.22
CA PHE A 156 -1.23 -3.05 -2.15
C PHE A 156 -2.72 -2.65 -2.20
N GLY A 157 -3.33 -2.54 -3.39
CA GLY A 157 -4.77 -2.38 -3.53
C GLY A 157 -5.55 -3.57 -2.98
N GLY A 158 -5.08 -4.80 -3.23
CA GLY A 158 -5.62 -6.01 -2.63
C GLY A 158 -5.57 -5.99 -1.11
N LEU A 159 -4.44 -5.56 -0.54
CA LEU A 159 -4.28 -5.40 0.91
C LEU A 159 -5.33 -4.45 1.52
N ILE A 160 -5.70 -3.36 0.84
CA ILE A 160 -6.75 -2.46 1.34
C ILE A 160 -8.11 -3.17 1.37
N ASN A 161 -8.42 -4.02 0.39
CA ASN A 161 -9.62 -4.84 0.41
C ASN A 161 -9.58 -5.84 1.58
N ASP A 162 -8.44 -6.50 1.82
CA ASP A 162 -8.27 -7.42 2.94
C ASP A 162 -8.54 -6.73 4.30
N VAL A 163 -8.17 -5.45 4.44
CA VAL A 163 -8.48 -4.65 5.64
C VAL A 163 -9.99 -4.46 5.84
N LEU A 164 -10.72 -4.18 4.76
CA LEU A 164 -12.18 -4.01 4.80
C LEU A 164 -12.89 -5.34 5.06
N GLU A 165 -12.48 -6.40 4.38
CA GLU A 165 -13.03 -7.75 4.59
C GLU A 165 -12.82 -8.22 6.02
N ARG A 166 -11.63 -7.96 6.58
CA ARG A 166 -11.34 -8.26 7.97
C ARG A 166 -12.23 -7.47 8.93
N HIS A 167 -12.59 -6.23 8.59
CA HIS A 167 -13.53 -5.47 9.39
C HIS A 167 -14.90 -6.13 9.44
N ASP A 168 -15.40 -6.57 8.29
CA ASP A 168 -16.69 -7.24 8.22
C ASP A 168 -16.68 -8.62 8.90
N GLU A 169 -15.55 -9.33 8.88
CA GLU A 169 -15.35 -10.54 9.69
C GLU A 169 -15.41 -10.26 11.18
N MET A 170 -14.70 -9.24 11.66
CA MET A 170 -14.71 -8.85 13.07
C MET A 170 -16.12 -8.46 13.52
N GLN A 171 -16.86 -7.67 12.73
CA GLN A 171 -18.24 -7.28 13.04
C GLN A 171 -19.15 -8.49 13.25
N ARG A 172 -18.97 -9.55 12.45
CA ARG A 172 -19.73 -10.80 12.57
C ARG A 172 -19.33 -11.65 13.78
N GLN A 173 -18.08 -11.56 14.22
CA GLN A 173 -17.53 -12.35 15.32
C GLN A 173 -17.74 -11.71 16.70
N LEU A 174 -17.85 -10.38 16.78
CA LEU A 174 -18.06 -9.62 18.02
C LEU A 174 -19.20 -10.15 18.92
N PRO A 175 -20.40 -10.51 18.41
CA PRO A 175 -21.49 -11.02 19.25
C PRO A 175 -21.19 -12.36 19.91
N SER A 176 -20.32 -13.17 19.30
CA SER A 176 -20.00 -14.54 19.73
C SER A 176 -18.86 -14.60 20.74
N GLY A 177 -18.13 -13.49 20.95
CA GLY A 177 -16.92 -13.46 21.79
C GLY A 177 -15.80 -14.39 21.31
N ALA A 178 -15.95 -14.94 20.11
CA ALA A 178 -15.08 -15.94 19.52
C ALA A 178 -14.45 -15.33 18.27
N GLY A 179 -13.13 -15.17 18.28
CA GLY A 179 -12.44 -14.72 17.09
C GLY A 179 -10.94 -14.63 17.29
N HIS A 180 -10.23 -15.69 16.93
CA HIS A 180 -8.87 -15.51 16.45
C HIS A 180 -8.99 -15.01 15.01
N LEU A 181 -8.77 -13.72 14.81
CA LEU A 181 -8.67 -13.16 13.47
C LEU A 181 -7.33 -13.57 12.89
N GLU A 182 -7.33 -14.10 11.66
CA GLU A 182 -6.07 -14.33 10.96
C GLU A 182 -5.31 -13.00 10.83
N PRO A 183 -3.97 -12.96 10.79
CA PRO A 183 -3.28 -11.70 10.52
C PRO A 183 -3.50 -11.25 9.07
N ILE A 184 -3.63 -9.94 8.84
CA ILE A 184 -3.59 -9.38 7.47
C ILE A 184 -2.16 -9.49 6.94
N ARG A 185 -2.02 -9.81 5.65
CA ARG A 185 -0.73 -9.97 4.98
C ARG A 185 -0.74 -9.26 3.65
N LEU A 186 0.39 -8.67 3.28
CA LEU A 186 0.62 -8.21 1.92
C LEU A 186 0.90 -9.44 1.04
N HIS A 187 -0.02 -9.71 0.12
CA HIS A 187 0.16 -10.74 -0.90
C HIS A 187 0.89 -10.12 -2.09
N THR A 188 2.16 -10.48 -2.27
CA THR A 188 2.97 -9.95 -3.38
C THR A 188 2.92 -10.89 -4.58
N SER A 189 2.62 -10.36 -5.75
CA SER A 189 2.73 -11.06 -7.02
C SER A 189 3.94 -10.54 -7.79
N THR A 190 4.90 -11.43 -8.03
CA THR A 190 6.12 -11.11 -8.79
C THR A 190 6.08 -11.86 -10.11
N ASP A 191 6.06 -11.12 -11.22
CA ASP A 191 6.31 -11.68 -12.55
C ASP A 191 7.82 -11.87 -12.72
N GLU A 192 8.30 -13.08 -12.36
CA GLU A 192 9.72 -13.45 -12.40
C GLU A 192 10.31 -13.34 -13.82
N GLN A 193 9.51 -13.57 -14.86
CA GLN A 193 9.96 -13.46 -16.25
C GLN A 193 10.17 -11.99 -16.63
N LEU A 194 9.24 -11.12 -16.24
CA LEU A 194 9.37 -9.68 -16.42
C LEU A 194 10.57 -9.13 -15.65
N LEU A 195 10.72 -9.51 -14.37
CA LEU A 195 11.83 -9.08 -13.54
C LEU A 195 13.18 -9.54 -14.12
N GLY A 196 13.29 -10.80 -14.53
CA GLY A 196 14.49 -11.32 -15.20
C GLY A 196 14.87 -10.51 -16.44
N SER A 197 13.90 -10.26 -17.33
CA SER A 197 14.12 -9.45 -18.54
C SER A 197 14.58 -8.02 -18.24
N ILE A 198 14.01 -7.39 -17.21
CA ILE A 198 14.44 -6.05 -16.76
C ILE A 198 15.89 -6.09 -16.26
N LEU A 199 16.24 -7.07 -15.44
CA LEU A 199 17.58 -7.19 -14.86
C LEU A 199 18.65 -7.46 -15.92
N ASP A 200 18.35 -8.31 -16.89
CA ASP A 200 19.24 -8.61 -18.02
C ASP A 200 19.50 -7.34 -18.84
N GLN A 201 18.44 -6.62 -19.24
CA GLN A 201 18.58 -5.36 -19.99
C GLN A 201 19.32 -4.28 -19.18
N LEU A 202 19.14 -4.22 -17.85
CA LEU A 202 19.89 -3.29 -17.00
C LEU A 202 21.38 -3.65 -16.92
N HIS A 203 21.73 -4.93 -17.02
CA HIS A 203 23.11 -5.38 -17.04
C HIS A 203 23.83 -4.93 -18.31
N GLU A 204 23.15 -4.96 -19.46
CA GLU A 204 23.68 -4.51 -20.76
C GLU A 204 23.96 -3.00 -20.84
N LEU A 205 23.39 -2.20 -19.93
CA LEU A 205 23.58 -0.75 -19.88
C LEU A 205 24.75 -0.29 -18.99
N ARG A 206 25.43 -1.22 -18.30
CA ARG A 206 26.55 -0.95 -17.40
C ARG A 206 27.89 -1.18 -18.08
#